data_AF-A0A6I1YUA8-F1
#
_entry.id   AF-A0A6I1YUA8-F1
#
_cell.length_a   1.000
_cell.length_b   1.000
_cell.length_c   1.000
_cell.angle_alpha   90.00
_cell.angle_beta   90.00
_cell.angle_gamma   90.00
#
_symmetry.space_group_name_H-M   'P 1'
#
loop_
_entity.id
_entity.type
_entity.pdbx_description
1 polymer ?
#
loop_
_entity_poly.entity_id
_entity_poly.type
_entity_poly.pdbx_seq_one_letter_code
_entity_poly.pdbx_strand_id
1 'polypeptide(L)'
;MGASAYTKERLEEAARGARTLSEALERLGVDPRSSTRRYVLDRMKKLGVDVSHFEREGVKWTREVLERAVAASTNMCEVLRRLGLEVVGGHHTHISRRIRAYGIDTSHFQVPTQQGKPWRARTPEALLVEQPVTQARRIQSDRLKWAMTSVGMPERCARCGTEPVWRGRPLPLEVDHIDGNWWDNRIENLRFLCPNCHSTTDNYRGRGKGRSRGGVV
;
A
#
# COMPACT_ATOMS: atom_id res chain seq x y z
N MET A 1 -21.88 30.36 -21.98
CA MET A 1 -21.18 29.06 -21.92
C MET A 1 -19.91 29.18 -22.73
N GLY A 2 -18.74 29.29 -22.08
CA GLY A 2 -17.47 29.37 -22.78
C GLY A 2 -17.21 28.07 -23.55
N ALA A 3 -16.74 28.18 -24.79
CA ALA A 3 -16.33 27.02 -25.58
C ALA A 3 -15.31 26.21 -24.77
N SER A 4 -15.52 24.90 -24.64
CA SER A 4 -14.57 24.03 -23.96
C SER A 4 -13.20 24.16 -24.64
N ALA A 5 -12.13 24.30 -23.86
CA ALA A 5 -10.75 24.36 -24.39
C ALA A 5 -10.37 23.13 -25.24
N TYR A 6 -11.12 22.03 -25.10
CA TYR A 6 -10.97 20.78 -25.85
C TYR A 6 -12.19 20.54 -26.74
N THR A 7 -12.26 21.31 -27.84
CA THR A 7 -13.23 21.09 -28.92
C THR A 7 -12.90 19.80 -29.68
N LYS A 8 -13.86 19.28 -30.45
CA LYS A 8 -13.67 18.04 -31.20
C LYS A 8 -12.55 18.20 -32.23
N GLU A 9 -12.56 19.31 -32.95
CA GLU A 9 -11.63 19.63 -34.03
C GLU A 9 -10.19 19.70 -33.50
N ARG A 10 -9.98 20.35 -32.35
CA ARG A 10 -8.67 20.48 -31.70
C ARG A 10 -8.15 19.11 -31.22
N LEU A 11 -9.03 18.26 -30.71
CA LEU A 11 -8.67 16.91 -30.28
C LEU A 11 -8.34 16.00 -31.46
N GLU A 12 -9.07 16.12 -32.57
CA GLU A 12 -8.79 15.37 -33.81
C GLU A 12 -7.46 15.75 -34.44
N GLU A 13 -7.14 17.05 -34.49
CA GLU A 13 -5.86 17.54 -34.97
C GLU A 13 -4.70 16.99 -34.14
N ALA A 14 -4.82 17.06 -32.80
CA ALA A 14 -3.83 16.52 -31.90
C ALA A 14 -3.67 15.00 -32.02
N ALA A 15 -4.78 14.27 -32.21
CA ALA A 15 -4.76 12.81 -32.35
C ALA A 15 -4.18 12.35 -33.70
N ARG A 16 -4.48 13.04 -34.80
CA ARG A 16 -4.00 12.69 -36.15
C ARG A 16 -2.48 12.75 -36.26
N GLY A 17 -1.86 13.72 -35.58
CA GLY A 17 -0.42 13.91 -35.60
C GLY A 17 0.35 13.04 -34.59
N ALA A 18 -0.33 12.30 -33.72
CA ALA A 18 0.27 11.59 -32.60
C ALA A 18 0.14 10.07 -32.74
N ARG A 19 1.20 9.35 -32.40
CA ARG A 19 1.18 7.88 -32.28
C ARG A 19 0.73 7.44 -30.89
N THR A 20 0.66 8.37 -29.94
CA THR A 20 0.36 8.06 -28.55
C THR A 20 -0.46 9.16 -27.87
N LEU A 21 -1.06 8.83 -26.71
CA LEU A 21 -1.82 9.80 -25.93
C LEU A 21 -0.93 10.91 -25.32
N SER A 22 0.32 10.63 -24.92
CA SER A 22 1.24 11.67 -24.42
C SER A 22 1.64 12.61 -25.53
N GLU A 23 1.99 12.08 -26.71
CA GLU A 23 2.28 12.88 -27.89
C GLU A 23 1.09 13.77 -28.29
N ALA A 24 -0.15 13.29 -28.14
CA ALA A 24 -1.35 14.09 -28.37
C ALA A 24 -1.54 15.17 -27.29
N LEU A 25 -1.23 14.87 -26.02
CA LEU A 25 -1.31 15.84 -24.92
C LEU A 25 -0.26 16.95 -25.04
N GLU A 26 0.96 16.62 -25.43
CA GLU A 26 2.03 17.60 -25.69
C GLU A 26 1.61 18.58 -26.79
N ARG A 27 1.01 18.08 -27.88
CA ARG A 27 0.44 18.92 -28.96
C ARG A 27 -0.71 19.80 -28.49
N LEU A 28 -1.44 19.39 -27.46
CA LEU A 28 -2.47 20.21 -26.83
C LEU A 28 -1.91 21.24 -25.83
N GLY A 29 -0.60 21.20 -25.54
CA GLY A 29 0.05 22.04 -24.53
C GLY A 29 -0.20 21.54 -23.10
N VAL A 30 -0.53 20.26 -22.92
CA VAL A 30 -0.85 19.65 -21.63
C VAL A 30 0.27 18.70 -21.23
N ASP A 31 0.73 18.80 -19.97
CA ASP A 31 1.68 17.82 -19.42
C ASP A 31 1.09 16.41 -19.47
N PRO A 32 1.73 15.44 -20.15
CA PRO A 32 1.28 14.04 -20.21
C PRO A 32 1.15 13.34 -18.86
N ARG A 33 1.82 13.84 -17.82
CA ARG A 33 1.79 13.29 -16.45
C ARG A 33 0.71 13.94 -15.58
N SER A 34 0.04 14.98 -16.07
CA SER A 34 -1.02 15.66 -15.34
C SER A 34 -2.29 14.80 -15.20
N SER A 35 -3.09 15.09 -14.17
CA SER A 35 -4.41 14.48 -13.97
C SER A 35 -5.37 14.72 -15.15
N THR A 36 -5.11 15.76 -15.97
CA THR A 36 -5.85 16.11 -17.18
C THR A 36 -5.76 15.03 -18.26
N ARG A 37 -4.73 14.17 -18.25
CA ARG A 37 -4.55 13.04 -19.18
C ARG A 37 -5.83 12.20 -19.30
N ARG A 38 -6.42 11.84 -18.16
CA ARG A 38 -7.63 11.00 -18.13
C ARG A 38 -8.84 11.73 -18.71
N TYR A 39 -9.01 12.99 -18.31
CA TYR A 39 -10.11 13.83 -18.80
C TYR A 39 -10.07 13.99 -20.33
N VAL A 40 -8.90 14.26 -20.91
CA VAL A 40 -8.74 14.42 -22.36
C VAL A 40 -9.04 13.12 -23.11
N LEU A 41 -8.56 11.98 -22.62
CA LEU A 41 -8.86 10.68 -23.23
C LEU A 41 -10.36 10.36 -23.21
N ASP A 42 -11.02 10.58 -22.07
CA ASP A 42 -12.46 10.34 -21.94
C ASP A 42 -13.25 11.32 -22.84
N ARG A 43 -12.77 12.56 -22.98
CA ARG A 43 -13.35 13.56 -23.89
C ARG A 43 -13.20 13.19 -25.36
N MET A 44 -12.03 12.72 -25.79
CA MET A 44 -11.77 12.21 -27.14
C MET A 44 -12.76 11.09 -27.50
N LYS A 45 -12.92 10.11 -26.60
CA LYS A 45 -13.89 9.01 -26.77
C LYS A 45 -15.33 9.53 -26.86
N LYS A 46 -15.71 10.45 -25.97
CA LYS A 46 -17.07 11.01 -25.93
C LYS A 46 -17.42 11.81 -27.20
N LEU A 47 -16.44 12.45 -27.82
CA LEU A 47 -16.62 13.24 -29.05
C LEU A 47 -16.40 12.44 -30.34
N GLY A 48 -16.06 11.15 -30.23
CA GLY A 48 -15.85 10.26 -31.37
C GLY A 48 -14.55 10.51 -32.11
N VAL A 49 -13.52 11.04 -31.43
CA VAL A 49 -12.18 11.17 -32.00
C VAL A 49 -11.55 9.78 -32.08
N ASP A 50 -11.03 9.43 -33.26
CA ASP A 50 -10.31 8.16 -33.42
C ASP A 50 -8.99 8.20 -32.64
N VAL A 51 -8.86 7.24 -31.72
CA VAL A 51 -7.71 7.03 -30.85
C VAL A 51 -7.26 5.57 -30.89
N SER A 52 -7.77 4.78 -31.85
CA SER A 52 -7.48 3.36 -31.98
C SER A 52 -6.04 3.09 -32.40
N HIS A 53 -5.44 4.04 -33.12
CA HIS A 53 -4.04 4.02 -33.54
C HIS A 53 -3.05 4.40 -32.42
N PHE A 54 -3.53 4.87 -31.26
CA PHE A 54 -2.64 5.20 -30.15
C PHE A 54 -1.97 3.95 -29.58
N GLU A 55 -0.65 3.90 -29.66
CA GLU A 55 0.16 2.88 -29.01
C GLU A 55 0.04 2.99 -27.48
N ARG A 56 0.14 1.84 -26.81
CA ARG A 56 0.11 1.78 -25.35
C ARG A 56 1.40 2.37 -24.77
N GLU A 57 1.32 3.61 -24.35
CA GLU A 57 2.37 4.22 -23.55
C GLU A 57 2.32 3.77 -22.10
N GLY A 58 3.49 3.70 -21.47
CA GLY A 58 3.59 3.53 -20.02
C GLY A 58 3.89 2.11 -19.56
N VAL A 59 4.28 1.21 -20.46
CA VAL A 59 4.94 -0.03 -20.02
C VAL A 59 6.41 0.28 -19.72
N LYS A 60 6.66 1.04 -18.65
CA LYS A 60 8.02 1.30 -18.12
C LYS A 60 8.81 -0.01 -17.92
N TRP A 61 8.09 -1.12 -17.74
CA TRP A 61 8.59 -2.46 -17.51
C TRP A 61 8.12 -3.38 -18.64
N THR A 62 8.70 -3.21 -19.82
CA THR A 62 8.45 -4.12 -20.95
C THR A 62 9.02 -5.50 -20.63
N ARG A 63 8.60 -6.50 -21.40
CA ARG A 63 9.11 -7.86 -21.24
C ARG A 63 10.63 -7.89 -21.38
N GLU A 64 11.18 -7.20 -22.37
CA GLU A 64 12.60 -7.17 -22.71
C GLU A 64 13.44 -6.48 -21.64
N VAL A 65 12.90 -5.42 -21.02
CA VAL A 65 13.56 -4.74 -19.89
C VAL A 65 13.61 -5.66 -18.68
N LEU A 66 12.51 -6.36 -18.38
CA LEU A 66 12.44 -7.28 -17.25
C LEU A 66 13.28 -8.54 -17.48
N GLU A 67 13.29 -9.12 -18.67
CA GLU A 67 14.11 -10.30 -19.01
C GLU A 67 15.60 -9.99 -18.82
N ARG A 68 16.08 -8.85 -19.34
CA ARG A 68 17.47 -8.43 -19.12
C ARG A 68 17.80 -8.23 -17.65
N ALA A 69 16.90 -7.61 -16.88
CA ALA A 69 17.12 -7.40 -15.46
C ALA A 69 17.11 -8.71 -14.66
N VAL A 70 16.21 -9.63 -14.97
CA VAL A 70 16.09 -10.95 -14.33
C VAL A 70 17.28 -11.82 -14.65
N ALA A 71 17.70 -11.91 -15.92
CA ALA A 71 18.86 -12.70 -16.32
C ALA A 71 20.16 -12.23 -15.65
N ALA A 72 20.29 -10.93 -15.38
CA ALA A 72 21.46 -10.33 -14.74
C ALA A 72 21.40 -10.34 -13.19
N SER A 73 20.38 -10.95 -12.59
CA SER A 73 20.14 -10.91 -11.14
C SER A 73 19.98 -12.29 -10.53
N THR A 74 20.34 -12.40 -9.26
CA THR A 74 20.19 -13.62 -8.46
C THR A 74 18.99 -13.57 -7.52
N ASN A 75 18.35 -12.41 -7.38
CA ASN A 75 17.16 -12.22 -6.54
C ASN A 75 16.36 -10.98 -6.98
N MET A 76 15.11 -10.88 -6.50
CA MET A 76 14.22 -9.75 -6.82
C MET A 76 14.72 -8.38 -6.34
N CYS A 77 15.51 -8.33 -5.26
CA CYS A 77 16.06 -7.06 -4.77
C CYS A 77 17.10 -6.50 -5.75
N GLU A 78 17.95 -7.36 -6.33
CA GLU A 78 18.87 -6.97 -7.39
C GLU A 78 18.14 -6.53 -8.65
N VAL A 79 17.06 -7.22 -9.03
CA VAL A 79 16.23 -6.80 -10.16
C VAL A 79 15.75 -5.36 -9.92
N LEU A 80 15.19 -5.06 -8.74
CA LEU A 80 14.74 -3.71 -8.41
C LEU A 80 15.87 -2.68 -8.50
N ARG A 81 17.05 -2.99 -7.93
CA ARG A 81 18.22 -2.09 -8.00
C ARG A 81 18.68 -1.84 -9.45
N ARG A 82 18.73 -2.88 -10.29
CA ARG A 82 19.08 -2.76 -11.71
C ARG A 82 18.06 -1.96 -12.52
N LEU A 83 16.79 -2.00 -12.11
CA LEU A 83 15.72 -1.17 -12.66
C LEU A 83 15.73 0.27 -12.12
N GLY A 84 16.70 0.63 -11.26
CA GLY A 84 16.80 1.95 -10.64
C GLY A 84 15.68 2.21 -9.63
N LEU A 85 15.10 1.17 -9.05
CA LEU A 85 14.02 1.25 -8.07
C LEU A 85 14.56 1.04 -6.66
N GLU A 86 14.00 1.82 -5.73
CA GLU A 86 14.17 1.56 -4.31
C GLU A 86 13.58 0.21 -3.93
N VAL A 87 14.26 -0.49 -3.00
CA VAL A 87 13.83 -1.80 -2.50
C VAL A 87 12.74 -1.60 -1.45
N VAL A 88 11.56 -1.20 -1.92
CA VAL A 88 10.34 -1.06 -1.10
C VAL A 88 9.31 -2.12 -1.51
N GLY A 89 8.48 -2.53 -0.55
CA GLY A 89 7.53 -3.65 -0.75
C GLY A 89 6.52 -3.43 -1.89
N GLY A 90 6.14 -2.18 -2.15
CA GLY A 90 5.25 -1.83 -3.26
C GLY A 90 5.86 -2.11 -4.63
N HIS A 91 7.09 -1.65 -4.86
CA HIS A 91 7.83 -1.92 -6.10
C HIS A 91 8.12 -3.40 -6.27
N HIS A 92 8.54 -4.08 -5.20
CA HIS A 92 8.77 -5.52 -5.22
C HIS A 92 7.53 -6.28 -5.70
N THR A 93 6.37 -5.97 -5.12
CA THR A 93 5.10 -6.62 -5.48
C THR A 93 4.72 -6.34 -6.95
N HIS A 94 4.84 -5.09 -7.38
CA HIS A 94 4.48 -4.70 -8.75
C HIS A 94 5.37 -5.37 -9.81
N ILE A 95 6.69 -5.35 -9.63
CA ILE A 95 7.63 -5.96 -10.58
C ILE A 95 7.49 -7.49 -10.57
N SER A 96 7.35 -8.12 -9.40
CA SER A 96 7.15 -9.57 -9.30
C SER A 96 5.90 -10.03 -10.05
N ARG A 97 4.78 -9.30 -9.93
CA ARG A 97 3.55 -9.61 -10.67
C ARG A 97 3.76 -9.50 -12.17
N ARG A 98 4.54 -8.52 -12.62
CA ARG A 98 4.78 -8.28 -14.04
C ARG A 98 5.68 -9.33 -14.67
N ILE A 99 6.74 -9.74 -13.97
CA ILE A 99 7.60 -10.87 -14.35
C ILE A 99 6.77 -12.14 -14.56
N ARG A 100 5.89 -12.47 -13.60
CA ARG A 100 4.98 -13.62 -13.71
C ARG A 100 4.00 -13.49 -14.87
N ALA A 101 3.44 -12.30 -15.08
CA ALA A 101 2.50 -12.06 -16.18
C ALA A 101 3.14 -12.25 -17.57
N TYR A 102 4.44 -12.00 -17.70
CA TYR A 102 5.19 -12.27 -18.93
C TYR A 102 5.76 -13.69 -19.01
N GLY A 103 5.61 -14.51 -17.95
CA GLY A 103 6.17 -15.87 -17.93
C GLY A 103 7.70 -15.91 -17.94
N ILE A 104 8.36 -14.87 -17.40
CA ILE A 104 9.83 -14.82 -17.35
C ILE A 104 10.30 -15.80 -16.26
N ASP A 105 11.22 -16.69 -16.63
CA ASP A 105 11.79 -17.64 -15.68
C ASP A 105 12.67 -16.94 -14.63
N THR A 106 12.44 -17.30 -13.37
CA THR A 106 13.23 -16.84 -12.22
C THR A 106 13.75 -18.01 -11.39
N SER A 107 13.80 -19.22 -11.97
CA SER A 107 14.19 -20.44 -11.26
C SER A 107 15.63 -20.40 -10.75
N HIS A 108 16.51 -19.63 -11.42
CA HIS A 108 17.90 -19.41 -11.03
C HIS A 108 18.07 -18.47 -9.83
N PHE A 109 17.00 -17.87 -9.32
CA PHE A 109 17.09 -16.99 -8.16
C PHE A 109 17.45 -17.77 -6.90
N GLN A 110 18.45 -17.26 -6.18
CA GLN A 110 18.85 -17.80 -4.89
C GLN A 110 17.80 -17.41 -3.84
N VAL A 111 17.23 -18.42 -3.18
CA VAL A 111 16.49 -18.18 -1.94
C VAL A 111 17.51 -17.74 -0.90
N PRO A 112 17.32 -16.60 -0.22
CA PRO A 112 18.15 -16.26 0.91
C PRO A 112 18.04 -17.39 1.94
N THR A 113 19.07 -18.23 2.04
CA THR A 113 19.17 -19.19 3.14
C THR A 113 19.27 -18.35 4.39
N GLN A 114 18.31 -18.50 5.32
CA GLN A 114 18.44 -17.99 6.68
C GLN A 114 19.58 -18.75 7.38
N GLN A 115 20.83 -18.51 6.96
CA GLN A 115 21.99 -19.07 7.60
C GLN A 115 22.09 -18.47 9.01
N GLY A 116 21.87 -19.32 10.02
CA GLY A 116 22.44 -19.15 11.35
C GLY A 116 21.67 -18.29 12.36
N LYS A 117 20.46 -17.78 12.07
CA LYS A 117 19.62 -17.20 13.13
C LYS A 117 18.74 -18.29 13.72
N PRO A 118 18.99 -18.76 14.96
CA PRO A 118 18.05 -19.66 15.61
C PRO A 118 16.69 -18.99 15.61
N TRP A 119 15.67 -19.72 15.15
CA TRP A 119 14.30 -19.26 15.19
C TRP A 119 13.94 -19.13 16.67
N ARG A 120 14.05 -17.91 17.22
CA ARG A 120 13.62 -17.67 18.59
C ARG A 120 12.11 -17.85 18.60
N ALA A 121 11.64 -18.86 19.32
CA ALA A 121 10.22 -19.00 19.62
C ALA A 121 9.73 -17.66 20.16
N ARG A 122 8.69 -17.12 19.54
CA ARG A 122 8.07 -15.89 20.03
C ARG A 122 7.36 -16.26 21.32
N THR A 123 7.66 -15.55 22.40
CA THR A 123 6.91 -15.69 23.65
C THR A 123 5.95 -14.50 23.80
N PRO A 124 4.78 -14.68 24.44
CA PRO A 124 3.87 -13.56 24.72
C PRO A 124 4.57 -12.43 25.47
N GLU A 125 5.41 -12.76 26.44
CA GLU A 125 6.12 -11.83 27.31
C GLU A 125 7.10 -10.97 26.52
N ALA A 126 7.71 -11.50 25.46
CA ALA A 126 8.59 -10.72 24.59
C ALA A 126 7.85 -9.68 23.74
N LEU A 127 6.53 -9.82 23.57
CA LEU A 127 5.68 -8.88 22.83
C LEU A 127 4.97 -7.89 23.76
N LEU A 128 4.67 -8.30 24.99
CA LEU A 128 3.94 -7.53 25.98
C LEU A 128 4.86 -6.63 26.82
N VAL A 129 5.69 -5.85 26.14
CA VAL A 129 6.65 -4.92 26.74
C VAL A 129 6.52 -3.52 26.14
N GLU A 130 6.96 -2.53 26.90
CA GLU A 130 7.21 -1.21 26.37
C GLU A 130 8.49 -1.24 25.52
N GLN A 131 8.38 -0.81 24.26
CA GLN A 131 9.54 -0.73 23.38
C GLN A 131 10.30 0.59 23.60
N PRO A 132 11.65 0.58 23.61
CA PRO A 132 12.43 1.80 23.60
C PRO A 132 12.09 2.66 22.37
N VAL A 133 11.80 3.94 22.58
CA VAL A 133 11.35 4.87 21.51
C VAL A 133 12.28 4.87 20.29
N THR A 134 13.59 4.74 20.51
CA THR A 134 14.62 4.75 19.45
C THR A 134 14.61 3.51 18.55
N GLN A 135 14.02 2.40 19.02
CA GLN A 135 13.98 1.12 18.30
C GLN A 135 12.55 0.59 18.10
N ALA A 136 11.55 1.36 18.53
CA ALA A 136 10.16 0.96 18.52
C ALA A 136 9.69 0.64 17.09
N ARG A 137 9.12 -0.55 16.91
CA ARG A 137 8.46 -0.98 15.69
C ARG A 137 7.03 -1.35 15.99
N ARG A 138 6.10 -0.89 15.14
CA ARG A 138 4.67 -1.22 15.31
C ARG A 138 4.51 -2.74 15.17
N ILE A 139 4.11 -3.39 16.26
CA ILE A 139 3.79 -4.81 16.26
C ILE A 139 2.44 -4.99 15.57
N GLN A 140 2.34 -6.00 14.70
CA GLN A 140 1.07 -6.32 14.04
C GLN A 140 0.02 -6.73 15.06
N SER A 141 -1.21 -6.25 14.88
CA SER A 141 -2.32 -6.47 15.82
C SER A 141 -2.50 -7.94 16.18
N ASP A 142 -2.48 -8.84 15.19
CA ASP A 142 -2.74 -10.27 15.41
C ASP A 142 -1.71 -10.92 16.32
N ARG A 143 -0.47 -10.40 16.35
CA ARG A 143 0.56 -10.86 17.28
C ARG A 143 0.29 -10.42 18.70
N LEU A 144 -0.19 -9.19 18.89
CA LEU A 144 -0.61 -8.70 20.19
C LEU A 144 -1.85 -9.45 20.68
N LYS A 145 -2.84 -9.70 19.81
CA LYS A 145 -4.01 -10.52 20.16
C LYS A 145 -3.60 -11.88 20.69
N TRP A 146 -2.74 -12.59 19.95
CA TRP A 146 -2.21 -13.88 20.36
C TRP A 146 -1.47 -13.80 21.70
N ALA A 147 -0.62 -12.79 21.90
CA ALA A 147 0.12 -12.63 23.15
C ALA A 147 -0.83 -12.38 24.34
N MET A 148 -1.79 -11.47 24.17
CA MET A 148 -2.81 -11.15 25.17
C MET A 148 -3.62 -12.40 25.57
N THR A 149 -4.15 -13.15 24.59
CA THR A 149 -4.93 -14.36 24.90
C THR A 149 -4.07 -15.46 25.51
N SER A 150 -2.80 -15.57 25.11
CA SER A 150 -1.86 -16.56 25.67
C SER A 150 -1.56 -16.32 27.15
N VAL A 151 -1.59 -15.08 27.62
CA VAL A 151 -1.44 -14.73 29.05
C VAL A 151 -2.78 -14.72 29.81
N GLY A 152 -3.86 -15.21 29.19
CA GLY A 152 -5.18 -15.34 29.83
C GLY A 152 -6.06 -14.09 29.74
N MET A 153 -5.72 -13.10 28.91
CA MET A 153 -6.61 -11.96 28.67
C MET A 153 -7.88 -12.46 27.96
N PRO A 154 -9.07 -12.23 28.54
CA PRO A 154 -10.31 -12.67 27.93
C PRO A 154 -10.60 -11.89 26.65
N GLU A 155 -10.92 -12.60 25.57
CA GLU A 155 -11.25 -12.00 24.27
C GLU A 155 -12.69 -11.44 24.26
N ARG A 156 -12.92 -10.38 25.05
CA ARG A 156 -14.18 -9.64 25.09
C ARG A 156 -13.92 -8.14 25.06
N CYS A 157 -14.86 -7.37 24.57
CA CYS A 157 -14.76 -5.91 24.58
C CYS A 157 -14.67 -5.40 26.03
N ALA A 158 -13.60 -4.69 26.36
CA ALA A 158 -13.39 -4.12 27.68
C ALA A 158 -14.39 -3.00 28.05
N ARG A 159 -15.09 -2.43 27.07
CA ARG A 159 -16.10 -1.38 27.29
C ARG A 159 -17.52 -1.93 27.46
N CYS A 160 -17.99 -2.76 26.53
CA CYS A 160 -19.38 -3.22 26.51
C CYS A 160 -19.55 -4.73 26.75
N GLY A 161 -18.46 -5.46 26.97
CA GLY A 161 -18.49 -6.91 27.22
C GLY A 161 -18.77 -7.79 26.00
N THR A 162 -18.98 -7.21 24.81
CA THR A 162 -19.23 -7.98 23.57
C THR A 162 -18.14 -9.03 23.32
N GLU A 163 -18.57 -10.28 23.20
CA GLU A 163 -17.76 -11.44 22.82
C GLU A 163 -17.32 -11.38 21.35
N PRO A 164 -16.38 -12.23 20.88
CA PRO A 164 -15.88 -12.20 19.51
C PRO A 164 -16.85 -12.88 18.53
N VAL A 165 -18.16 -12.79 18.80
CA VAL A 165 -19.24 -13.32 17.98
C VAL A 165 -20.36 -12.28 17.91
N TRP A 166 -20.83 -12.01 16.69
CA TRP A 166 -21.96 -11.13 16.42
C TRP A 166 -22.96 -11.84 15.50
N ARG A 167 -24.19 -12.06 16.00
CA ARG A 167 -25.26 -12.75 15.26
C ARG A 167 -24.80 -14.09 14.64
N GLY A 168 -24.04 -14.87 15.42
CA GLY A 168 -23.50 -16.17 15.01
C GLY A 168 -22.31 -16.11 14.04
N ARG A 169 -21.75 -14.92 13.77
CA ARG A 169 -20.56 -14.76 12.91
C ARG A 169 -19.37 -14.26 13.75
N PRO A 170 -18.11 -14.61 13.42
CA PRO A 170 -16.95 -14.07 14.09
C PRO A 170 -16.93 -12.54 14.03
N LEU A 171 -16.77 -11.90 15.19
CA LEU A 171 -16.57 -10.47 15.31
C LEU A 171 -15.11 -10.21 15.70
N PRO A 172 -14.28 -9.64 14.81
CA PRO A 172 -12.91 -9.33 15.16
C PRO A 172 -12.89 -8.21 16.20
N LEU A 173 -12.46 -8.53 17.43
CA LEU A 173 -12.10 -7.51 18.40
C LEU A 173 -10.79 -6.86 17.98
N GLU A 174 -10.63 -5.58 18.27
CA GLU A 174 -9.46 -4.77 17.91
C GLU A 174 -8.61 -4.54 19.16
N VAL A 175 -7.28 -4.52 19.00
CA VAL A 175 -6.36 -4.18 20.09
C VAL A 175 -6.29 -2.66 20.16
N ASP A 176 -6.58 -2.13 21.34
CA ASP A 176 -6.51 -0.71 21.67
C ASP A 176 -5.49 -0.47 22.78
N HIS A 177 -4.73 0.61 22.64
CA HIS A 177 -3.79 1.11 23.64
C HIS A 177 -4.53 2.14 24.50
N ILE A 178 -4.64 1.90 25.80
CA ILE A 178 -5.45 2.73 26.72
C ILE A 178 -4.99 4.18 26.69
N ASP A 179 -3.68 4.40 26.71
CA ASP A 179 -3.04 5.72 26.64
C ASP A 179 -2.85 6.25 25.19
N GLY A 180 -3.15 5.43 24.18
CA GLY A 180 -2.90 5.74 22.76
C GLY A 180 -1.44 5.59 22.30
N ASN A 181 -0.52 5.25 23.20
CA ASN A 181 0.88 5.05 22.92
C ASN A 181 1.12 3.67 22.27
N TRP A 182 1.32 3.68 20.96
CA TRP A 182 1.41 2.45 20.18
C TRP A 182 2.64 1.58 20.47
N TRP A 183 3.69 2.12 21.11
CA TRP A 183 4.91 1.37 21.43
C TRP A 183 4.93 0.80 22.86
N ASP A 184 4.01 1.21 23.72
CA ASP A 184 3.81 0.60 25.04
C ASP A 184 2.83 -0.59 24.93
N ASN A 185 3.37 -1.80 24.75
CA ASN A 185 2.56 -3.01 24.62
C ASN A 185 2.42 -3.78 25.93
N ARG A 186 2.74 -3.18 27.08
CA ARG A 186 2.54 -3.85 28.36
C ARG A 186 1.07 -4.22 28.53
N ILE A 187 0.81 -5.38 29.12
CA ILE A 187 -0.54 -5.97 29.16
C ILE A 187 -1.56 -5.04 29.84
N GLU A 188 -1.12 -4.28 30.84
CA GLU A 188 -1.91 -3.27 31.55
C GLU A 188 -2.35 -2.10 30.67
N ASN A 189 -1.63 -1.81 29.58
CA ASN A 189 -1.97 -0.74 28.64
C ASN A 189 -2.79 -1.25 27.44
N LEU A 190 -2.99 -2.56 27.32
CA LEU A 190 -3.71 -3.16 26.19
C LEU A 190 -5.13 -3.58 26.59
N ARG A 191 -6.07 -3.39 25.66
CA ARG A 191 -7.43 -3.93 25.80
C ARG A 191 -8.01 -4.36 24.46
N PHE A 192 -8.94 -5.31 24.51
CA PHE A 192 -9.79 -5.63 23.37
C PHE A 192 -10.98 -4.69 23.32
N LEU A 193 -11.28 -4.13 22.16
CA LEU A 193 -12.51 -3.37 21.90
C LEU A 193 -13.24 -3.94 20.68
N CYS A 194 -14.57 -3.99 20.72
CA CYS A 194 -15.33 -4.25 19.51
C CYS A 194 -15.23 -3.05 18.54
N PRO A 195 -15.45 -3.24 17.23
CA PRO A 195 -15.33 -2.16 16.24
C PRO A 195 -16.15 -0.92 16.58
N ASN A 196 -17.34 -1.11 17.17
CA ASN A 196 -18.21 -0.02 17.60
C ASN A 196 -17.59 0.79 18.76
N CYS A 197 -17.18 0.12 19.84
CA CYS A 197 -16.56 0.78 20.99
C CYS A 197 -15.18 1.38 20.68
N HIS A 198 -14.42 0.79 19.75
CA HIS A 198 -13.15 1.35 19.32
C HIS A 198 -13.36 2.63 18.50
N SER A 199 -14.39 2.67 17.66
CA SER A 199 -14.73 3.85 16.84
C SER A 199 -14.98 5.14 17.65
N THR A 200 -15.35 4.99 18.93
CA THR A 200 -15.64 6.09 19.87
C THR A 200 -14.44 6.50 20.72
N THR A 201 -13.27 5.90 20.52
CA THR A 201 -12.02 6.36 21.15
C THR A 201 -11.45 7.58 20.43
N ASP A 202 -10.72 8.42 21.16
CA ASP A 202 -10.06 9.61 20.60
C ASP A 202 -8.94 9.27 19.63
N ASN A 203 -8.34 8.08 19.78
CA ASN A 203 -7.21 7.60 18.99
C ASN A 203 -7.63 6.76 17.77
N TYR A 204 -8.93 6.52 17.59
CA TYR A 204 -9.44 5.66 16.53
C TYR A 204 -8.93 6.06 15.14
N ARG A 205 -8.27 5.12 14.45
CA ARG A 205 -7.70 5.31 13.11
C ARG A 205 -6.87 6.59 12.95
N GLY A 206 -6.18 7.01 14.01
CA GLY A 206 -5.32 8.19 13.98
C GLY A 206 -6.07 9.53 14.06
N ARG A 207 -7.33 9.53 14.50
CA ARG A 207 -8.14 10.75 14.75
C ARG A 207 -7.41 11.76 15.67
N GLY A 208 -6.57 11.29 16.60
CA GLY A 208 -5.74 12.14 17.46
C GLY A 208 -4.47 12.74 16.84
N LYS A 209 -4.04 12.32 15.64
CA LYS A 209 -2.75 12.73 15.05
C LYS A 209 -2.70 14.19 14.57
N GLY A 210 -3.83 14.89 14.54
CA GLY A 210 -3.92 16.29 14.09
C GLY A 210 -3.83 17.35 15.20
N ARG A 211 -3.91 16.97 16.50
CA ARG A 211 -4.03 17.95 17.60
C ARG A 211 -2.70 18.37 18.24
N SER A 212 -1.57 17.77 17.88
CA SER A 212 -0.24 18.10 18.42
C SER A 212 0.55 19.11 17.57
N ARG A 213 -0.12 20.10 16.95
CA ARG A 213 0.51 21.20 16.19
C ARG A 213 0.01 22.60 16.56
N GLY A 214 -0.56 22.78 17.76
CA GLY A 214 -0.91 24.10 18.26
C GLY A 214 -0.85 24.12 19.78
N GLY A 215 0.25 24.63 20.33
CA GLY A 215 0.46 24.68 21.78
C GLY A 215 1.84 25.17 22.18
N VAL A 216 2.25 26.34 21.68
CA VAL A 216 3.15 27.26 22.38
C VAL A 216 2.66 28.67 22.03
N VAL A 217 2.03 29.32 23.01
CA VAL A 217 2.11 30.77 23.25
C VAL A 217 2.56 30.93 24.69
#